data_AF-A0A656GKM3-F1
#
_entry.id   AF-A0A656GKM3-F1
#
_cell.length_a   1.000
_cell.length_b   1.000
_cell.length_c   1.000
_cell.angle_alpha   90.00
_cell.angle_beta   90.00
_cell.angle_gamma   90.00
#
_symmetry.space_group_name_H-M   'P 1'
#
loop_
_entity.id
_entity.type
_entity.pdbx_description
1 polymer ?
#
loop_
_entity_poly.entity_id
_entity_poly.type
_entity_poly.pdbx_seq_one_letter_code
_entity_poly.pdbx_strand_id
1 'polypeptide(L)'
;MLAQEVADFTNDCYARARAKLFMTQPNLSKDQLNDVNWIGSRFFLQTPGYYDDGFSGFRSHTPRTKWPYDTTRDAGLPQTTGGGGFPTCTQWW
;
A
#
# COMPACT_ATOMS: atom_id res chain seq x y z
N MET A 1 -14.68 10.64 2.15
CA MET A 1 -15.66 9.78 1.45
C MET A 1 -14.94 8.53 0.97
N LEU A 2 -15.62 7.38 0.92
CA LEU A 2 -15.02 6.09 0.51
C LEU A 2 -14.30 6.17 -0.85
N ALA A 3 -14.86 6.87 -1.83
CA ALA A 3 -14.23 7.02 -3.14
C ALA A 3 -12.85 7.68 -3.07
N GLN A 4 -12.64 8.64 -2.15
CA GLN A 4 -11.33 9.25 -1.93
C GLN A 4 -10.35 8.25 -1.30
N GLU A 5 -10.80 7.46 -0.32
CA GLU A 5 -9.96 6.42 0.29
C GLU A 5 -9.50 5.39 -0.76
N VAL A 6 -10.40 4.99 -1.66
CA VAL A 6 -10.07 4.06 -2.76
C VAL A 6 -9.12 4.70 -3.77
N ALA A 7 -9.34 5.96 -4.14
CA ALA A 7 -8.46 6.68 -5.06
C ALA A 7 -7.05 6.83 -4.49
N ASP A 8 -6.96 7.20 -3.22
CA ASP A 8 -5.66 7.34 -2.55
C ASP A 8 -4.94 6.00 -2.43
N PHE A 9 -5.64 4.93 -2.06
CA PHE A 9 -5.05 3.58 -2.03
C PHE A 9 -4.55 3.16 -3.41
N THR A 10 -5.32 3.48 -4.45
CA THR A 10 -4.95 3.19 -5.84
C THR A 10 -3.64 3.89 -6.22
N ASN A 11 -3.44 5.14 -5.81
CA ASN A 11 -2.24 5.91 -6.12
C ASN A 11 -1.04 5.51 -5.26
N ASP A 12 -1.24 5.37 -3.96
CA ASP A 12 -0.17 5.19 -2.97
C ASP A 12 0.33 3.75 -2.93
N CYS A 13 -0.55 2.79 -3.17
CA CYS A 13 -0.26 1.36 -3.10
C CYS A 13 -0.26 0.72 -4.49
N TYR A 14 -1.42 0.66 -5.14
CA TYR A 14 -1.59 -0.16 -6.34
C TYR A 14 -0.75 0.30 -7.53
N ALA A 15 -0.76 1.60 -7.84
CA ALA A 15 0.00 2.17 -8.95
C ALA A 15 1.50 1.93 -8.78
N ARG A 16 2.02 2.07 -7.55
CA ARG A 16 3.43 1.81 -7.23
C ARG A 16 3.78 0.33 -7.36
N ALA A 17 2.91 -0.57 -6.88
CA ALA A 17 3.08 -2.01 -7.05
C ALA A 17 3.07 -2.41 -8.52
N ARG A 18 2.15 -1.88 -9.33
CA ARG A 18 2.10 -2.08 -10.78
C ARG A 18 3.35 -1.56 -11.47
N ALA A 19 3.85 -0.38 -11.10
CA ALA A 19 5.08 0.17 -11.64
C ALA A 19 6.28 -0.74 -11.33
N LYS A 20 6.42 -1.19 -10.08
CA LYS A 20 7.47 -2.15 -9.68
C LYS A 20 7.37 -3.46 -10.45
N LEU A 21 6.16 -4.02 -10.60
CA LEU A 21 5.93 -5.24 -11.38
C LEU A 21 6.34 -5.06 -12.85
N PHE A 22 5.98 -3.93 -13.45
CA PHE A 22 6.35 -3.61 -14.83
C PHE A 22 7.87 -3.47 -15.01
N MET A 23 8.57 -2.88 -14.04
CA MET A 23 10.03 -2.72 -14.07
C MET A 23 10.79 -4.05 -13.84
N THR A 24 10.29 -4.90 -12.95
CA THR A 24 10.96 -6.14 -12.54
C THR A 24 10.65 -7.32 -13.46
N GLN A 25 9.53 -7.28 -14.19
CA GLN A 25 9.08 -8.30 -15.14
C GLN A 25 9.24 -9.75 -14.62
N PRO A 26 8.75 -10.07 -13.42
CA PRO A 26 8.82 -11.44 -12.91
C PRO A 26 7.95 -12.37 -13.76
N ASN A 27 8.30 -13.65 -13.77
CA ASN A 27 7.50 -14.66 -14.46
C ASN A 27 6.21 -14.93 -13.67
N LEU A 28 5.05 -14.58 -14.24
CA LEU A 28 3.75 -14.75 -13.62
C LEU A 28 2.93 -15.83 -14.35
N SER A 29 2.18 -16.61 -13.59
CA SER A 29 1.15 -17.49 -14.15
C SER A 29 -0.01 -16.67 -14.74
N LYS A 30 -0.84 -17.30 -15.58
CA LYS A 30 -2.04 -16.65 -16.13
C LYS A 30 -3.00 -16.15 -15.05
N ASP A 31 -3.13 -16.90 -13.96
CA ASP A 31 -3.97 -16.51 -12.83
C ASP A 31 -3.38 -15.31 -12.08
N GLN A 32 -2.06 -15.28 -11.91
CA GLN A 32 -1.37 -14.14 -11.31
C GLN A 32 -1.48 -12.89 -12.19
N LEU A 33 -1.35 -13.03 -13.52
CA LEU A 33 -1.54 -11.93 -14.47
C LEU A 33 -2.94 -11.31 -14.39
N ASN A 34 -3.96 -12.12 -14.12
CA ASN A 34 -5.31 -11.62 -13.88
C ASN A 34 -5.45 -10.97 -12.50
N ASP A 35 -4.88 -11.59 -11.46
CA ASP A 35 -4.92 -11.11 -10.08
C ASP A 35 -4.28 -9.72 -9.92
N VAL A 36 -3.14 -9.47 -10.57
CA VAL A 36 -2.42 -8.18 -10.50
C VAL A 36 -3.15 -7.02 -11.18
N ASN A 37 -4.27 -7.25 -11.86
CA ASN A 37 -5.10 -6.19 -12.45
C ASN A 37 -6.13 -5.60 -11.47
N TRP A 38 -6.22 -6.15 -10.26
CA TRP A 38 -7.11 -5.69 -9.20
C TRP A 38 -6.32 -5.03 -8.07
N ILE A 39 -6.86 -3.94 -7.50
CA ILE A 39 -6.24 -3.21 -6.39
C ILE A 39 -6.00 -4.10 -5.16
N GLY A 40 -6.86 -5.11 -4.96
CA GLY A 40 -6.78 -6.11 -3.89
C GLY A 40 -6.01 -7.37 -4.24
N SER A 41 -5.17 -7.32 -5.28
CA SER A 41 -4.36 -8.44 -5.75
C SER A 41 -3.72 -9.21 -4.60
N ARG A 42 -4.00 -10.52 -4.54
CA ARG A 42 -3.35 -11.41 -3.57
C ARG A 42 -1.87 -11.53 -3.84
N PHE A 43 -1.45 -11.45 -5.10
CA PHE A 43 -0.05 -11.40 -5.47
C PHE A 43 0.65 -10.19 -4.81
N PHE A 44 0.08 -8.98 -4.88
CA PHE A 44 0.66 -7.81 -4.22
C PHE A 44 0.62 -7.86 -2.69
N LEU A 45 -0.39 -8.50 -2.11
CA LEU A 45 -0.52 -8.69 -0.66
C LEU A 45 0.46 -9.73 -0.10
N GLN A 46 0.78 -10.78 -0.86
CA GLN A 46 1.54 -11.93 -0.37
C GLN A 46 3.00 -11.96 -0.86
N THR A 47 3.33 -11.19 -1.90
CA THR A 47 4.69 -11.16 -2.43
C THR A 47 5.49 -10.07 -1.70
N PRO A 48 6.58 -10.44 -1.00
CA PRO A 48 7.41 -9.46 -0.30
C PRO A 48 7.94 -8.40 -1.26
N GLY A 49 7.98 -7.15 -0.78
CA GLY A 49 8.41 -6.03 -1.60
C GLY A 49 7.30 -5.31 -2.39
N TYR A 50 6.05 -5.75 -2.31
CA TYR A 50 4.91 -5.01 -2.85
C TYR A 50 4.15 -4.29 -1.74
N TYR A 51 2.96 -4.78 -1.36
CA TYR A 51 2.22 -4.18 -0.24
C TYR A 51 2.82 -4.58 1.10
N ASP A 52 3.40 -5.79 1.16
CA ASP A 52 4.11 -6.32 2.32
C ASP A 52 5.63 -6.06 2.22
N ASP A 53 6.02 -4.79 2.20
CA ASP A 53 7.44 -4.39 2.16
C ASP A 53 7.91 -3.75 3.49
N GLY A 54 7.30 -4.19 4.60
CA GLY A 54 7.66 -3.75 5.95
C GLY A 54 7.58 -2.24 6.16
N PHE A 55 8.41 -1.70 7.07
CA PHE A 55 8.43 -0.27 7.40
C PHE A 55 9.01 0.63 6.30
N SER A 56 9.68 0.09 5.29
CA SER A 56 10.17 0.85 4.12
C SER A 56 9.22 0.81 2.93
N GLY A 57 8.16 0.00 3.02
CA GLY A 57 7.27 -0.31 1.91
C GLY A 57 6.32 0.81 1.49
N PHE A 58 5.53 0.50 0.46
CA PHE A 58 4.40 1.34 0.07
C PHE A 58 3.44 1.52 1.26
N ARG A 59 2.97 2.75 1.44
CA ARG A 59 2.12 3.19 2.55
C ARG A 59 1.31 4.38 2.11
N SER A 60 0.27 4.70 2.89
CA SER A 60 -0.45 5.96 2.73
C SER A 60 0.52 7.14 2.84
N HIS A 61 0.44 8.14 1.93
CA HIS A 61 1.25 9.38 2.05
C HIS A 61 0.59 10.42 2.93
N THR A 62 -0.71 10.33 3.13
CA THR A 62 -1.45 11.23 4.02
C THR A 62 -1.87 10.48 5.30
N PRO A 63 -1.96 11.18 6.43
CA PRO A 63 -2.39 10.57 7.68
C PRO A 63 -3.84 10.11 7.58
N ARG A 64 -4.10 8.87 8.02
CA ARG A 64 -5.44 8.26 8.03
C ARG A 64 -5.97 8.20 9.45
N THR A 65 -7.07 8.88 9.72
CA THR A 65 -7.65 8.97 11.07
C THR A 65 -8.12 7.65 11.65
N LYS A 66 -8.47 6.66 10.80
CA LYS A 66 -8.84 5.30 11.22
C LYS A 66 -7.65 4.47 11.72
N TRP A 67 -6.42 4.88 11.42
CA TRP A 67 -5.20 4.25 11.92
C TRP A 67 -4.47 5.23 12.83
N PRO A 68 -4.39 4.98 14.14
CA PRO A 68 -3.61 5.82 15.03
C PRO A 68 -2.15 5.92 14.59
N TYR A 69 -1.51 7.05 14.90
CA TYR A 69 -0.08 7.23 14.75
C TYR A 69 0.66 6.18 15.58
N ASP A 70 1.54 5.42 14.93
CA ASP A 70 2.36 4.39 15.55
C ASP A 70 3.82 4.81 15.50
N THR A 71 4.47 4.95 16.66
CA THR A 71 5.82 5.52 16.76
C THR A 71 6.91 4.65 16.12
N THR A 72 6.63 3.37 15.88
CA THR A 72 7.55 2.46 15.19
C THR A 72 7.29 2.48 13.68
N ARG A 73 6.02 2.40 13.28
CA ARG A 73 5.61 2.39 11.86
C ARG A 73 5.81 3.74 11.18
N ASP A 74 5.45 4.81 11.88
CA ASP A 74 5.41 6.18 11.38
C ASP A 74 6.64 6.99 11.82
N ALA A 75 7.68 6.30 12.31
CA ALA A 75 8.93 6.92 12.70
C ALA A 75 9.48 7.84 11.59
N GLY A 76 9.73 9.10 11.93
CA GLY A 76 10.21 10.12 10.98
C GLY A 76 9.11 10.79 10.14
N LEU A 77 7.85 10.39 10.26
CA LEU A 77 6.71 11.05 9.62
C LEU A 77 6.03 12.05 10.56
N PRO A 78 5.41 13.13 10.04
CA PRO A 78 4.75 14.14 10.86
C PRO A 78 3.60 13.56 11.68
N GLN A 79 3.63 13.75 12.99
CA GLN A 79 2.49 13.50 13.85
C GLN A 79 1.52 14.68 13.75
N THR A 80 0.34 14.45 13.16
CA THR A 80 -0.66 15.51 12.99
C THR A 80 -1.56 15.63 14.22
N THR A 81 -2.15 16.80 14.44
CA THR A 81 -3.08 17.07 15.56
C THR A 81 -4.28 16.12 15.58
N GLY A 82 -4.64 15.55 14.43
CA GLY A 82 -5.71 14.56 14.30
C GLY A 82 -5.32 13.12 14.69
N GLY A 83 -4.07 12.89 15.10
CA GLY A 83 -3.59 11.59 15.58
C GLY A 83 -3.54 10.47 14.54
N GLY A 84 -3.80 10.77 13.26
CA GLY A 84 -3.76 9.81 12.17
C GLY A 84 -2.33 9.42 11.80
N GLY A 85 -2.14 8.13 11.56
CA GLY A 85 -0.88 7.52 11.15
C GLY A 85 -0.85 7.17 9.68
N PHE A 86 0.24 6.50 9.26
CA PHE A 86 0.54 6.19 7.87
C PHE A 86 0.57 4.66 7.68
N PRO A 87 -0.60 4.00 7.63
CA PRO A 87 -0.67 2.55 7.52
C PRO A 87 0.08 2.06 6.27
N THR A 88 0.72 0.91 6.41
CA THR A 88 1.27 0.16 5.27
C THR A 88 0.13 -0.29 4.35
N CYS A 89 0.43 -0.56 3.09
CA CYS A 89 -0.60 -0.98 2.13
C CYS A 89 -1.33 -2.27 2.56
N THR A 90 -0.66 -3.19 3.27
CA THR A 90 -1.29 -4.37 3.87
C THR A 90 -2.20 -4.05 5.05
N GLN A 91 -1.86 -3.06 5.88
CA GLN A 91 -2.71 -2.64 7.00
C GLN A 91 -3.92 -1.82 6.56
N TRP A 92 -3.84 -1.17 5.39
CA TRP A 92 -4.89 -0.32 4.87
C TRP A 92 -5.92 -1.11 4.03
N TRP A 93 -5.49 -2.14 3.32
CA TRP A 93 -6.38 -3.03 2.58
C TRP A 93 -7.32 -3.82 3.50
#